data_AF-A0AAV6C4S3-F1
#
_entry.id   AF-A0AAV6C4S3-F1
#
_cell.length_a   1.000
_cell.length_b   1.000
_cell.length_c   1.000
_cell.angle_alpha   90.00
_cell.angle_beta   90.00
_cell.angle_gamma   90.00
#
_symmetry.space_group_name_H-M   'P 1'
#
loop_
_entity.id
_entity.type
_entity.pdbx_description
1 polymer ?
#
loop_
_entity_poly.entity_id
_entity_poly.type
_entity_poly.pdbx_seq_one_letter_code
_entity_poly.pdbx_strand_id
1 'polypeptide(L)'
;MFAEGCHTQQGIWLAFGGDVASNVPSTVNDIHRTPGTELKVNGVSYGIEKDENFRKFYALITAERGDKATYRVTATLIGAFLAGEQHKTPSGESIFMGYGHLGCCSLFVITKVSEVESVPPASLNLRGTVLGPDGKPMEGFSVVNEVAGGQPQQTTTDAGGHFKFSDAGSVLLFKDPRFRPVILTVEPGSTPVRVSLQDATLSNWIVPACQSVGGSDGRIGFSALFKLSAGLESSPFDDDGIKSYFVFPHGSEPVEVKFVISTGTGPVTEETNGSVASKWSDKWSKRRWIKDVEGKIIGMDSRGQLENGEYWRQAIFLDRDSAYYSVRSHAVARSMNQIIDSVCIAKP
;
A
#
# COMPACT_ATOMS: atom_id res chain seq x y z
N MET A 1 -0.25 -27.14 -7.90
CA MET A 1 -0.63 -28.48 -7.40
C MET A 1 -0.27 -29.45 -8.52
N PHE A 2 0.69 -30.35 -8.30
CA PHE A 2 0.99 -31.46 -9.23
C PHE A 2 1.01 -32.75 -8.40
N ALA A 3 0.41 -33.81 -8.93
CA ALA A 3 0.50 -35.13 -8.35
C ALA A 3 1.97 -35.56 -8.25
N GLU A 4 2.40 -36.07 -7.10
CA GLU A 4 3.73 -36.65 -6.93
C GLU A 4 3.94 -37.75 -8.00
N GLY A 5 4.98 -37.62 -8.82
CA GLY A 5 5.34 -38.60 -9.86
C GLY A 5 5.12 -38.16 -11.32
N CYS A 6 4.47 -37.02 -11.59
CA CYS A 6 4.40 -36.45 -12.94
C CYS A 6 5.52 -35.42 -13.16
N HIS A 7 6.61 -35.82 -13.82
CA HIS A 7 7.69 -34.93 -14.26
C HIS A 7 7.32 -34.10 -15.50
N THR A 8 6.13 -33.50 -15.53
CA THR A 8 5.79 -32.52 -16.56
C THR A 8 6.31 -31.16 -16.10
N GLN A 9 7.30 -30.59 -16.80
CA GLN A 9 7.82 -29.23 -16.54
C GLN A 9 6.82 -28.11 -16.87
N GLN A 10 5.57 -28.42 -17.24
CA GLN A 10 4.58 -27.43 -17.63
C GLN A 10 4.00 -26.75 -16.40
N GLY A 11 4.36 -25.49 -16.19
CA GLY A 11 3.73 -24.63 -15.20
C GLY A 11 2.28 -24.31 -15.56
N ILE A 12 1.45 -24.13 -14.54
CA ILE A 12 0.11 -23.56 -14.69
C ILE A 12 0.17 -22.15 -14.12
N TRP A 13 -0.11 -21.16 -14.97
CA TRP A 13 -0.31 -19.78 -14.55
C TRP A 13 -1.75 -19.62 -14.05
N LEU A 14 -1.92 -18.99 -12.89
CA LEU A 14 -3.24 -18.67 -12.35
C LEU A 14 -3.55 -17.21 -12.66
N ALA A 15 -4.74 -16.95 -13.17
CA ALA A 15 -5.26 -15.59 -13.32
C ALA A 15 -6.69 -15.54 -12.80
N PHE A 16 -7.08 -14.45 -12.17
CA PHE A 16 -8.50 -14.20 -11.91
C PHE A 16 -9.21 -13.86 -13.22
N GLY A 17 -10.46 -14.27 -13.36
CA GLY A 17 -11.37 -13.68 -14.34
C GLY A 17 -11.74 -12.24 -13.96
N GLY A 18 -12.53 -11.60 -14.81
CA GLY A 18 -13.08 -10.28 -14.53
C GLY A 18 -12.01 -9.18 -14.49
N ASP A 19 -12.29 -8.19 -13.65
CA ASP A 19 -11.53 -6.96 -13.42
C ASP A 19 -10.59 -7.05 -12.21
N VAL A 20 -10.30 -8.27 -11.75
CA VAL A 20 -9.40 -8.50 -10.61
C VAL A 20 -7.99 -8.68 -11.13
N ALA A 21 -7.09 -7.75 -10.79
CA ALA A 21 -5.67 -7.85 -11.10
C ALA A 21 -5.00 -8.97 -10.30
N SER A 22 -3.91 -9.50 -10.84
CA SER A 22 -3.03 -10.43 -10.11
C SER A 22 -2.31 -9.67 -8.99
N ASN A 23 -2.17 -10.30 -7.81
CA ASN A 23 -1.34 -9.77 -6.73
C ASN A 23 0.17 -10.01 -6.98
N VAL A 24 0.52 -10.86 -7.94
CA VAL A 24 1.91 -11.09 -8.35
C VAL A 24 2.19 -10.27 -9.62
N PRO A 25 3.19 -9.35 -9.60
CA PRO A 25 3.64 -8.62 -10.76
C PRO A 25 4.37 -9.60 -11.68
N SER A 26 3.62 -10.24 -12.55
CA SER A 26 4.11 -11.31 -13.39
C SER A 26 4.07 -10.88 -14.84
N THR A 27 2.93 -10.47 -15.41
CA THR A 27 2.94 -9.88 -16.75
C THR A 27 3.01 -8.37 -16.67
N VAL A 28 3.68 -7.76 -17.65
CA VAL A 28 3.81 -6.30 -17.83
C VAL A 28 2.43 -5.59 -17.88
N ASN A 29 1.30 -6.33 -17.97
CA ASN A 29 -0.04 -5.77 -18.21
C ASN A 29 -1.17 -6.29 -17.29
N ASP A 30 -0.92 -7.10 -16.25
CA ASP A 30 -2.00 -7.66 -15.39
C ASP A 30 -2.00 -7.18 -13.92
N ILE A 31 -1.23 -6.12 -13.64
CA ILE A 31 -1.22 -5.46 -12.33
C ILE A 31 -2.34 -4.42 -12.19
N HIS A 32 -2.96 -4.02 -13.32
CA HIS A 32 -4.07 -3.09 -13.36
C HIS A 32 -5.13 -3.61 -14.34
N ARG A 33 -6.36 -3.74 -13.85
CA ARG A 33 -7.54 -3.99 -14.69
C ARG A 33 -8.57 -2.91 -14.42
N THR A 34 -9.16 -2.39 -15.49
CA THR A 34 -10.23 -1.40 -15.39
C THR A 34 -11.45 -2.06 -14.74
N PRO A 35 -12.02 -1.47 -13.67
CA PRO A 35 -13.23 -2.00 -13.03
C PRO A 35 -14.34 -2.31 -14.05
N GLY A 36 -14.98 -3.47 -13.90
CA GLY A 36 -16.02 -3.95 -14.81
C GLY A 36 -15.54 -4.55 -16.14
N THR A 37 -14.24 -4.58 -16.42
CA THR A 37 -13.70 -5.22 -17.63
C THR A 37 -13.47 -6.71 -17.39
N GLU A 38 -14.00 -7.56 -18.27
CA GLU A 38 -13.75 -9.00 -18.20
C GLU A 38 -12.41 -9.40 -18.83
N LEU A 39 -11.73 -10.36 -18.22
CA LEU A 39 -10.58 -11.02 -18.83
C LEU A 39 -11.04 -11.76 -20.09
N LYS A 40 -10.39 -11.49 -21.22
CA LYS A 40 -10.67 -12.19 -22.49
C LYS A 40 -9.47 -13.01 -22.92
N VAL A 41 -9.71 -14.27 -23.26
CA VAL A 41 -8.71 -15.15 -23.89
C VAL A 41 -9.30 -15.66 -25.20
N ASN A 42 -8.63 -15.40 -26.33
CA ASN A 42 -9.12 -15.70 -27.68
C ASN A 42 -10.55 -15.17 -27.94
N GLY A 43 -10.87 -13.98 -27.45
CA GLY A 43 -12.18 -13.36 -27.60
C GLY A 43 -13.28 -13.89 -26.68
N VAL A 44 -13.02 -14.95 -25.91
CA VAL A 44 -13.95 -15.48 -24.90
C VAL A 44 -13.74 -14.75 -23.58
N SER A 45 -14.82 -14.18 -23.05
CA SER A 45 -14.85 -13.54 -21.73
C SER A 45 -14.90 -14.54 -20.58
N TYR A 46 -14.18 -14.24 -19.51
CA TYR A 46 -14.22 -14.95 -18.25
C TYR A 46 -14.42 -13.94 -17.11
N GLY A 47 -15.60 -13.96 -16.46
CA GLY A 47 -15.89 -13.19 -15.25
C GLY A 47 -15.52 -13.96 -13.97
N ILE A 48 -15.38 -13.24 -12.85
CA ILE A 48 -15.17 -13.83 -11.52
C ILE A 48 -16.32 -13.51 -10.58
N GLU A 49 -16.83 -14.52 -9.87
CA GLU A 49 -17.82 -14.35 -8.80
C GLU A 49 -17.16 -13.76 -7.55
N LYS A 50 -17.50 -12.52 -7.20
CA LYS A 50 -16.95 -11.79 -6.04
C LYS A 50 -17.76 -12.02 -4.76
N ASP A 51 -18.03 -13.27 -4.44
CA ASP A 51 -18.74 -13.70 -3.23
C ASP A 51 -17.85 -13.64 -1.97
N GLU A 52 -18.38 -14.10 -0.83
CA GLU A 52 -17.64 -14.11 0.45
C GLU A 52 -16.38 -14.99 0.40
N ASN A 53 -16.42 -16.11 -0.32
CA ASN A 53 -15.27 -17.00 -0.46
C ASN A 53 -14.18 -16.38 -1.32
N PHE A 54 -14.53 -15.74 -2.43
CA PHE A 54 -13.57 -14.98 -3.22
C PHE A 54 -12.91 -13.89 -2.39
N ARG A 55 -13.68 -13.08 -1.66
CA ARG A 55 -13.14 -11.99 -0.82
C ARG A 55 -12.19 -12.55 0.25
N LYS A 56 -12.58 -13.65 0.90
CA LYS A 56 -11.74 -14.35 1.86
C LYS A 56 -10.45 -14.84 1.23
N PHE A 57 -10.52 -15.55 0.10
CA PHE A 57 -9.34 -16.05 -0.60
C PHE A 57 -8.39 -14.91 -0.99
N TYR A 58 -8.94 -13.89 -1.65
CA TYR A 58 -8.16 -12.76 -2.14
C TYR A 58 -7.48 -12.01 -0.97
N ALA A 59 -8.20 -11.72 0.11
CA ALA A 59 -7.64 -11.10 1.30
C ALA A 59 -6.49 -11.93 1.91
N LEU A 60 -6.60 -13.26 1.90
CA LEU A 60 -5.58 -14.13 2.49
C LEU A 60 -4.32 -14.27 1.65
N ILE A 61 -4.46 -14.36 0.32
CA ILE A 61 -3.29 -14.47 -0.57
C ILE A 61 -2.57 -13.13 -0.76
N THR A 62 -3.24 -12.01 -0.46
CA THR A 62 -2.65 -10.66 -0.50
C THR A 62 -2.19 -10.17 0.87
N ALA A 63 -2.48 -10.91 1.94
CA ALA A 63 -1.96 -10.62 3.26
C ALA A 63 -0.49 -11.01 3.35
N GLU A 64 0.36 -10.00 3.46
CA GLU A 64 1.81 -10.14 3.61
C GLU A 64 2.32 -9.43 4.86
N ARG A 65 3.42 -9.94 5.41
CA ARG A 65 4.24 -9.29 6.42
C ARG A 65 5.66 -9.14 5.88
N GLY A 66 6.03 -7.90 5.55
CA GLY A 66 7.23 -7.65 4.76
C GLY A 66 7.10 -8.32 3.39
N ASP A 67 8.01 -9.24 3.07
CA ASP A 67 8.02 -9.99 1.81
C ASP A 67 7.52 -11.45 1.97
N LYS A 68 6.83 -11.76 3.08
CA LYS A 68 6.33 -13.11 3.38
C LYS A 68 4.82 -13.13 3.45
N ALA A 69 4.21 -14.13 2.81
CA ALA A 69 2.78 -14.39 2.99
C ALA A 69 2.47 -14.67 4.46
N THR A 70 1.43 -14.02 4.99
CA THR A 70 1.04 -14.16 6.39
C THR A 70 0.27 -15.47 6.63
N TYR A 71 -0.32 -16.03 5.57
CA TYR A 71 -1.11 -17.24 5.61
C TYR A 71 -0.62 -18.29 4.63
N ARG A 72 -0.71 -19.56 5.03
CA ARG A 72 -0.81 -20.65 4.08
C ARG A 72 -2.28 -20.86 3.73
N VAL A 73 -2.63 -20.71 2.46
CA VAL A 73 -4.03 -20.78 1.99
C VAL A 73 -4.25 -22.08 1.22
N THR A 74 -5.34 -22.76 1.55
CA THR A 74 -5.88 -23.88 0.76
C THR A 74 -7.24 -23.43 0.22
N ALA A 75 -7.47 -23.58 -1.09
CA ALA A 75 -8.73 -23.16 -1.69
C ALA A 75 -9.16 -24.09 -2.83
N THR A 76 -10.47 -24.20 -3.02
CA THR A 76 -11.07 -24.88 -4.16
C THR A 76 -11.42 -23.84 -5.21
N LEU A 77 -10.72 -23.90 -6.34
CA LEU A 77 -10.84 -22.94 -7.45
C LEU A 77 -11.61 -23.59 -8.61
N ILE A 78 -12.61 -22.88 -9.11
CA ILE A 78 -13.40 -23.27 -10.27
C ILE A 78 -13.07 -22.28 -11.39
N GLY A 79 -12.87 -22.78 -12.60
CA GLY A 79 -12.34 -21.97 -13.67
C GLY A 79 -12.22 -22.70 -15.00
N ALA A 80 -11.65 -21.99 -15.98
CA ALA A 80 -11.33 -22.52 -17.29
C ALA A 80 -9.83 -22.84 -17.39
N PHE A 81 -9.51 -24.06 -17.82
CA PHE A 81 -8.14 -24.46 -18.10
C PHE A 81 -7.86 -24.35 -19.59
N LEU A 82 -6.86 -23.56 -19.96
CA LEU A 82 -6.36 -23.41 -21.32
C LEU A 82 -4.97 -24.05 -21.40
N ALA A 83 -4.92 -25.25 -21.97
CA ALA A 83 -3.68 -25.96 -22.19
C ALA A 83 -2.82 -25.20 -23.21
N GLY A 84 -1.52 -25.07 -22.93
CA GLY A 84 -0.57 -24.70 -23.97
C GLY A 84 -0.35 -25.84 -24.96
N GLU A 85 0.34 -25.51 -26.05
CA GLU A 85 0.70 -26.43 -27.12
C GLU A 85 2.22 -26.55 -27.23
N GLN A 86 2.70 -27.74 -27.64
CA GLN A 86 4.11 -27.96 -27.92
C GLN A 86 4.40 -27.48 -29.35
N HIS A 87 5.37 -26.58 -29.49
CA HIS A 87 5.85 -26.08 -30.76
C HIS A 87 7.28 -26.55 -31.00
N LYS A 88 7.59 -26.87 -32.26
CA LYS A 88 8.98 -27.11 -32.67
C LYS A 88 9.57 -25.83 -33.19
N THR A 89 10.74 -25.45 -32.67
CA THR A 89 11.53 -24.34 -33.20
C THR A 89 12.16 -24.74 -34.54
N PRO A 90 12.70 -23.77 -35.31
CA PRO A 90 13.47 -24.08 -36.52
C PRO A 90 14.68 -24.99 -36.27
N SER A 91 15.25 -25.00 -35.06
CA SER A 91 16.35 -25.91 -34.66
C SER A 91 15.88 -27.33 -34.30
N GLY A 92 14.56 -27.59 -34.31
CA GLY A 92 13.97 -28.88 -33.94
C GLY A 92 13.73 -29.04 -32.44
N GLU A 93 14.10 -28.05 -31.62
CA GLU A 93 13.82 -28.04 -30.18
C GLU A 93 12.32 -27.92 -29.93
N SER A 94 11.82 -28.62 -28.93
CA SER A 94 10.43 -28.52 -28.51
C SER A 94 10.28 -27.49 -27.40
N ILE A 95 9.59 -26.40 -27.69
CA ILE A 95 9.19 -25.40 -26.70
C ILE A 95 7.70 -25.55 -26.40
N PHE A 96 7.30 -25.27 -25.18
CA PHE A 96 5.88 -25.21 -24.82
C PHE A 96 5.44 -23.76 -24.86
N MET A 97 4.40 -23.46 -25.65
CA MET A 97 3.79 -22.14 -25.70
C MET A 97 2.36 -22.24 -25.18
N GLY A 98 1.99 -21.37 -24.25
CA GLY A 98 0.65 -21.37 -23.67
C GLY A 98 0.08 -19.97 -23.52
N TYR A 99 -0.97 -19.88 -22.72
CA TYR A 99 -1.74 -18.66 -22.51
C TYR A 99 -1.35 -17.90 -21.23
N GLY A 100 -0.45 -18.48 -20.43
CA GLY A 100 0.01 -17.94 -19.15
C GLY A 100 1.07 -16.84 -19.31
N HIS A 101 1.77 -16.57 -18.22
CA HIS A 101 2.82 -15.56 -18.14
C HIS A 101 3.79 -15.58 -19.35
N LEU A 102 3.80 -14.50 -20.14
CA LEU A 102 4.63 -14.33 -21.34
C LEU A 102 4.54 -15.48 -22.37
N GLY A 103 3.43 -16.22 -22.35
CA GLY A 103 3.22 -17.38 -23.20
C GLY A 103 3.98 -18.64 -22.81
N CYS A 104 4.59 -18.74 -21.61
CA CYS A 104 5.39 -19.90 -21.21
C CYS A 104 4.59 -21.14 -20.80
N CYS A 105 3.34 -20.93 -20.41
CA CYS A 105 2.69 -21.80 -19.43
C CYS A 105 1.21 -21.99 -19.79
N SER A 106 0.62 -23.11 -19.37
CA SER A 106 -0.84 -23.26 -19.44
C SER A 106 -1.51 -22.21 -18.54
N LEU A 107 -2.75 -21.83 -18.83
CA LEU A 107 -3.49 -20.83 -18.06
C LEU A 107 -4.68 -21.49 -17.38
N PHE A 108 -4.87 -21.18 -16.10
CA PHE A 108 -6.12 -21.45 -15.40
C PHE A 108 -6.77 -20.12 -15.00
N VAL A 109 -7.89 -19.81 -15.64
CA VAL A 109 -8.68 -18.61 -15.34
C VAL A 109 -9.70 -18.94 -14.26
N ILE A 110 -9.47 -18.42 -13.05
CA ILE A 110 -10.34 -18.60 -11.89
C ILE A 110 -11.61 -17.78 -12.09
N THR A 111 -12.76 -18.43 -12.15
CA THR A 111 -14.08 -17.79 -12.28
C THR A 111 -14.89 -17.85 -10.98
N LYS A 112 -14.54 -18.75 -10.06
CA LYS A 112 -15.17 -18.86 -8.74
C LYS A 112 -14.20 -19.47 -7.73
N VAL A 113 -14.36 -19.07 -6.47
CA VAL A 113 -13.72 -19.71 -5.31
C VAL A 113 -14.83 -20.31 -4.46
N SER A 114 -14.87 -21.63 -4.30
CA SER A 114 -15.96 -22.28 -3.58
C SER A 114 -15.65 -22.54 -2.10
N GLU A 115 -14.38 -22.71 -1.76
CA GLU A 115 -13.93 -23.05 -0.40
C GLU A 115 -12.58 -22.42 -0.13
N VAL A 116 -12.35 -21.96 1.10
CA VAL A 116 -11.11 -21.32 1.52
C VAL A 116 -10.80 -21.63 2.98
N GLU A 117 -9.60 -22.14 3.19
CA GLU A 117 -9.02 -22.40 4.50
C GLU A 117 -7.65 -21.71 4.62
N SER A 118 -7.24 -21.45 5.85
CA SER A 118 -5.95 -20.80 6.14
C SER A 118 -5.31 -21.35 7.38
N VAL A 119 -3.98 -21.33 7.39
CA VAL A 119 -3.15 -21.59 8.57
C VAL A 119 -2.21 -20.40 8.77
N PRO A 120 -2.28 -19.70 9.93
CA PRO A 120 -3.30 -19.88 10.99
C PRO A 120 -4.71 -19.54 10.50
N PRO A 121 -5.79 -19.99 11.20
CA PRO A 121 -7.15 -19.64 10.81
C PRO A 121 -7.35 -18.13 10.76
N ALA A 122 -7.82 -17.63 9.63
CA ALA A 122 -8.18 -16.22 9.46
C ALA A 122 -9.28 -15.81 10.44
N SER A 123 -9.06 -14.72 11.18
CA SER A 123 -10.09 -14.13 12.03
C SER A 123 -10.95 -13.21 11.18
N LEU A 124 -11.97 -13.74 10.51
CA LEU A 124 -12.86 -12.95 9.65
C LEU A 124 -13.73 -11.97 10.45
N ASN A 125 -13.83 -12.13 11.77
CA ASN A 125 -14.60 -11.25 12.62
C ASN A 125 -13.67 -10.30 13.38
N LEU A 126 -13.17 -9.28 12.69
CA LEU A 126 -12.37 -8.25 13.32
C LEU A 126 -13.26 -7.44 14.28
N ARG A 127 -12.89 -7.45 15.56
CA ARG A 127 -13.56 -6.69 16.62
C ARG A 127 -12.52 -5.92 17.40
N GLY A 128 -12.92 -4.77 17.90
CA GLY A 128 -12.06 -4.04 18.80
C GLY A 128 -12.78 -2.98 19.60
N THR A 129 -12.01 -2.21 20.36
CA THR A 129 -12.50 -1.11 21.19
C THR A 129 -11.58 0.10 21.02
N VAL A 130 -12.19 1.27 20.82
CA VAL A 130 -11.52 2.56 20.77
C VAL A 130 -11.70 3.27 22.10
N LEU A 131 -10.57 3.69 22.67
CA LEU A 131 -10.52 4.46 23.91
C LEU A 131 -10.01 5.87 23.62
N GLY A 132 -10.59 6.86 24.30
CA GLY A 132 -10.09 8.22 24.29
C GLY A 132 -8.78 8.38 25.07
N PRO A 133 -8.18 9.59 25.04
CA PRO A 133 -6.98 9.90 25.81
C PRO A 133 -7.14 9.73 27.33
N ASP A 134 -8.36 9.79 27.84
CA ASP A 134 -8.71 9.56 29.24
C ASP A 134 -8.91 8.07 29.59
N GLY A 135 -8.71 7.18 28.62
CA GLY A 135 -8.88 5.74 28.76
C GLY A 135 -10.33 5.25 28.72
N LYS A 136 -11.31 6.14 28.51
CA LYS A 136 -12.73 5.76 28.43
C LYS A 136 -13.13 5.34 27.02
N PRO A 137 -14.14 4.46 26.87
CA PRO A 137 -14.69 4.14 25.56
C PRO A 137 -15.20 5.35 24.80
N MET A 138 -14.99 5.35 23.48
CA MET A 138 -15.39 6.46 22.63
C MET A 138 -16.52 6.03 21.70
N GLU A 139 -17.73 6.55 21.94
CA GLU A 139 -18.89 6.38 21.06
C GLU A 139 -18.77 7.28 19.81
N GLY A 140 -19.32 6.81 18.68
CA GLY A 140 -19.43 7.65 17.48
C GLY A 140 -18.13 7.82 16.71
N PHE A 141 -17.07 7.09 17.07
CA PHE A 141 -15.77 7.17 16.41
C PHE A 141 -15.75 6.35 15.13
N SER A 142 -15.34 6.96 14.03
CA SER A 142 -15.25 6.25 12.75
C SER A 142 -13.98 5.43 12.64
N VAL A 143 -14.13 4.15 12.32
CA VAL A 143 -13.04 3.23 12.03
C VAL A 143 -13.16 2.80 10.57
N VAL A 144 -12.06 2.86 9.83
CA VAL A 144 -11.97 2.36 8.45
C VAL A 144 -11.12 1.10 8.43
N ASN A 145 -11.56 0.09 7.71
CA ASN A 145 -10.90 -1.18 7.50
C ASN A 145 -10.53 -1.29 6.02
N GLU A 146 -9.25 -1.14 5.74
CA GLU A 146 -8.68 -1.27 4.40
C GLU A 146 -8.55 -2.76 4.06
N VAL A 147 -9.28 -3.18 3.03
CA VAL A 147 -9.28 -4.56 2.55
C VAL A 147 -8.47 -4.59 1.26
N ALA A 148 -7.40 -5.39 1.23
CA ALA A 148 -6.55 -5.51 0.04
C ALA A 148 -7.38 -5.93 -1.19
N GLY A 149 -7.34 -5.11 -2.25
CA GLY A 149 -8.11 -5.27 -3.49
C GLY A 149 -9.64 -5.22 -3.36
N GLY A 150 -10.13 -4.80 -2.19
CA GLY A 150 -11.54 -4.53 -1.94
C GLY A 150 -11.80 -3.03 -1.80
N GLN A 151 -13.09 -2.68 -1.68
CA GLN A 151 -13.46 -1.33 -1.24
C GLN A 151 -13.24 -1.21 0.27
N PRO A 152 -12.74 -0.07 0.77
CA PRO A 152 -12.62 0.17 2.20
C PRO A 152 -13.98 -0.01 2.89
N GLN A 153 -13.98 -0.68 4.05
CA GLN A 153 -15.15 -0.78 4.91
C GLN A 153 -15.08 0.29 5.99
N GLN A 154 -16.21 0.88 6.35
CA GLN A 154 -16.27 1.86 7.43
C GLN A 154 -17.34 1.47 8.44
N THR A 155 -17.04 1.69 9.71
CA THR A 155 -18.00 1.51 10.81
C THR A 155 -17.83 2.62 11.83
N THR A 156 -18.77 2.69 12.77
CA THR A 156 -18.77 3.64 13.87
C THR A 156 -18.85 2.88 15.18
N THR A 157 -18.09 3.33 16.18
CA THR A 157 -18.10 2.70 17.49
C THR A 157 -19.41 2.92 18.25
N ASP A 158 -19.84 1.92 19.01
CA ASP A 158 -21.01 2.01 19.89
C ASP A 158 -20.72 2.73 21.22
N ALA A 159 -21.71 2.79 22.13
CA ALA A 159 -21.57 3.40 23.45
C ALA A 159 -20.46 2.76 24.32
N GLY A 160 -20.12 1.49 24.07
CA GLY A 160 -19.00 0.78 24.69
C GLY A 160 -17.66 0.98 23.97
N GLY A 161 -17.62 1.86 22.95
CA GLY A 161 -16.46 2.11 22.11
C GLY A 161 -16.13 0.94 21.18
N HIS A 162 -17.02 -0.04 21.02
CA HIS A 162 -16.75 -1.26 20.28
C HIS A 162 -17.00 -1.06 18.79
N PHE A 163 -16.16 -1.67 17.96
CA PHE A 163 -16.35 -1.76 16.51
C PHE A 163 -16.26 -3.21 16.04
N LYS A 164 -16.89 -3.50 14.89
CA LYS A 164 -16.84 -4.81 14.25
C LYS A 164 -16.83 -4.66 12.73
N PHE A 165 -16.02 -5.49 12.07
CA PHE A 165 -16.08 -5.76 10.64
C PHE A 165 -16.41 -7.24 10.39
N SER A 166 -17.08 -7.51 9.27
CA SER A 166 -17.38 -8.88 8.80
C SER A 166 -16.22 -9.52 8.06
N ASP A 167 -15.24 -8.72 7.66
CA ASP A 167 -14.02 -9.14 6.99
C ASP A 167 -12.82 -8.54 7.72
N ALA A 168 -11.78 -9.33 7.98
CA ALA A 168 -10.50 -8.77 8.41
C ALA A 168 -9.81 -8.18 7.18
N GLY A 169 -9.80 -6.86 7.07
CA GLY A 169 -8.82 -6.18 6.24
C GLY A 169 -7.43 -6.33 6.85
N SER A 170 -6.42 -5.88 6.12
CA SER A 170 -5.04 -5.93 6.58
C SER A 170 -4.71 -4.76 7.50
N VAL A 171 -5.45 -3.66 7.39
CA VAL A 171 -5.12 -2.37 8.01
C VAL A 171 -6.38 -1.67 8.53
N LEU A 172 -6.34 -1.28 9.81
CA LEU A 172 -7.35 -0.40 10.41
C LEU A 172 -6.83 1.04 10.49
N LEU A 173 -7.65 1.99 10.06
CA LEU A 173 -7.39 3.42 10.15
C LEU A 173 -8.32 4.06 11.18
N PHE A 174 -7.73 4.84 12.07
CA PHE A 174 -8.43 5.64 13.09
C PHE A 174 -8.08 7.10 12.84
N LYS A 175 -8.99 7.83 12.18
CA LYS A 175 -8.75 9.21 11.74
C LYS A 175 -9.85 10.11 12.26
N ASP A 176 -9.43 11.11 13.03
CA ASP A 176 -10.26 12.21 13.47
C ASP A 176 -9.34 13.41 13.72
N PRO A 177 -9.66 14.62 13.23
CA PRO A 177 -8.83 15.82 13.40
C PRO A 177 -8.45 16.16 14.85
N ARG A 178 -9.22 15.67 15.83
CA ARG A 178 -9.02 15.89 17.27
C ARG A 178 -7.94 14.97 17.85
N PHE A 179 -7.71 13.82 17.22
CA PHE A 179 -6.78 12.81 17.72
C PHE A 179 -5.63 12.58 16.75
N ARG A 180 -4.52 12.11 17.31
CA ARG A 180 -3.37 11.66 16.53
C ARG A 180 -3.82 10.48 15.64
N PRO A 181 -3.54 10.51 14.32
CA PRO A 181 -3.96 9.43 13.43
C PRO A 181 -3.26 8.13 13.81
N VAL A 182 -4.02 7.04 13.88
CA VAL A 182 -3.50 5.69 14.16
C VAL A 182 -3.80 4.79 12.98
N ILE A 183 -2.80 3.98 12.60
CA ILE A 183 -2.99 2.88 11.66
C ILE A 183 -2.46 1.63 12.34
N LEU A 184 -3.26 0.58 12.34
CA LEU A 184 -2.93 -0.70 12.94
C LEU A 184 -3.00 -1.79 11.88
N THR A 185 -1.93 -2.56 11.70
CA THR A 185 -2.01 -3.82 10.96
C THR A 185 -2.59 -4.89 11.86
N VAL A 186 -3.60 -5.57 11.34
CA VAL A 186 -4.31 -6.61 12.08
C VAL A 186 -3.63 -7.94 11.81
N GLU A 187 -3.08 -8.54 12.87
CA GLU A 187 -2.47 -9.86 12.76
C GLU A 187 -3.56 -10.94 12.61
N PRO A 188 -3.33 -11.96 11.78
CA PRO A 188 -4.20 -13.12 11.70
C PRO A 188 -4.46 -13.80 13.03
N GLY A 189 -5.70 -14.22 13.27
CA GLY A 189 -6.06 -14.94 14.49
C GLY A 189 -5.89 -14.12 15.79
N SER A 190 -5.67 -12.82 15.69
CA SER A 190 -5.42 -11.96 16.85
C SER A 190 -6.66 -11.79 17.74
N THR A 191 -6.37 -11.52 19.02
CA THR A 191 -7.36 -11.10 20.03
C THR A 191 -8.07 -9.81 19.62
N PRO A 192 -9.22 -9.49 20.24
CA PRO A 192 -9.88 -8.20 20.03
C PRO A 192 -8.90 -7.03 20.11
N VAL A 193 -8.94 -6.17 19.10
CA VAL A 193 -8.06 -5.01 18.98
C VAL A 193 -8.43 -3.97 20.04
N ARG A 194 -7.45 -3.36 20.70
CA ARG A 194 -7.68 -2.24 21.62
C ARG A 194 -6.81 -1.06 21.21
N VAL A 195 -7.44 0.06 20.86
CA VAL A 195 -6.74 1.28 20.43
C VAL A 195 -6.99 2.38 21.44
N SER A 196 -5.91 3.03 21.89
CA SER A 196 -5.98 4.21 22.75
C SER A 196 -5.56 5.42 21.95
N LEU A 197 -6.47 6.36 21.76
CA LEU A 197 -6.24 7.58 21.03
C LEU A 197 -5.38 8.55 21.85
N GLN A 198 -4.58 9.33 21.15
CA GLN A 198 -3.77 10.40 21.74
C GLN A 198 -4.29 11.74 21.23
N ASP A 199 -4.20 12.77 22.06
CA ASP A 199 -4.57 14.13 21.66
C ASP A 199 -3.67 14.61 20.49
N ALA A 200 -4.29 15.14 19.43
CA ALA A 200 -3.56 15.67 18.29
C ALA A 200 -2.80 16.96 18.62
N THR A 201 -3.30 17.80 19.54
CA THR A 201 -2.79 19.14 19.82
C THR A 201 -1.32 19.16 20.23
N LEU A 202 -0.87 18.11 20.92
CA LEU A 202 0.52 17.97 21.37
C LEU A 202 1.49 17.52 20.27
N SER A 203 0.99 17.08 19.11
CA SER A 203 1.80 16.47 18.07
C SER A 203 1.61 17.05 16.68
N ASN A 204 0.62 17.93 16.45
CA ASN A 204 0.40 18.59 15.17
C ASN A 204 1.67 19.27 14.66
N TRP A 205 1.94 19.13 13.36
CA TRP A 205 3.00 19.85 12.69
C TRP A 205 2.42 21.04 11.94
N ILE A 206 2.67 22.24 12.45
CA ILE A 206 2.27 23.48 11.77
C ILE A 206 3.34 23.83 10.74
N VAL A 207 2.94 23.86 9.46
CA VAL A 207 3.82 24.19 8.34
C VAL A 207 3.56 25.65 7.93
N PRO A 208 4.61 26.50 7.88
CA PRO A 208 4.45 27.90 7.52
C PRO A 208 4.24 28.07 6.00
N ALA A 209 3.68 29.22 5.61
CA ALA A 209 3.77 29.68 4.23
C ALA A 209 5.22 30.05 3.90
N CYS A 210 5.64 29.83 2.65
CA CYS A 210 6.96 30.25 2.21
C CYS A 210 7.08 31.78 2.23
N GLN A 211 8.18 32.30 2.76
CA GLN A 211 8.57 33.69 2.55
C GLN A 211 8.88 33.86 1.05
N SER A 212 8.57 35.03 0.49
CA SER A 212 8.60 35.33 -0.96
C SER A 212 9.73 34.60 -1.69
N VAL A 213 9.38 33.84 -2.74
CA VAL A 213 10.25 32.91 -3.51
C VAL A 213 11.31 33.64 -4.36
N GLY A 214 11.75 34.82 -3.93
CA GLY A 214 12.73 35.64 -4.62
C GLY A 214 14.15 35.11 -4.47
N GLY A 215 14.49 34.07 -5.24
CA GLY A 215 15.87 33.75 -5.64
C GLY A 215 16.68 32.88 -4.68
N SER A 216 17.17 31.75 -5.20
CA SER A 216 18.35 30.98 -4.71
C SER A 216 18.33 30.33 -3.32
N ASP A 217 17.22 30.32 -2.58
CA ASP A 217 17.16 29.68 -1.25
C ASP A 217 17.40 28.16 -1.21
N GLY A 218 17.69 27.53 -2.36
CA GLY A 218 17.99 26.11 -2.47
C GLY A 218 16.78 25.24 -2.14
N ARG A 219 15.56 25.77 -2.33
CA ARG A 219 14.32 25.03 -2.12
C ARG A 219 13.90 24.28 -3.39
N ILE A 220 13.40 23.08 -3.20
CA ILE A 220 12.88 22.21 -4.26
C ILE A 220 11.49 21.69 -3.88
N GLY A 221 10.74 21.17 -4.85
CA GLY A 221 9.37 20.70 -4.67
C GLY A 221 8.41 21.48 -5.56
N PHE A 222 7.11 21.35 -5.29
CA PHE A 222 6.07 21.93 -6.13
C PHE A 222 5.25 22.93 -5.31
N SER A 223 4.23 22.46 -4.61
CA SER A 223 3.45 23.29 -3.70
C SER A 223 3.98 23.28 -2.26
N ALA A 224 4.69 22.21 -1.89
CA ALA A 224 5.42 22.05 -0.66
C ALA A 224 6.91 22.16 -1.01
N LEU A 225 7.57 23.20 -0.50
CA LEU A 225 8.94 23.53 -0.84
C LEU A 225 9.89 23.19 0.30
N PHE A 226 10.88 22.34 0.02
CA PHE A 226 11.84 21.79 0.96
C PHE A 226 13.22 22.40 0.74
N LYS A 227 13.88 22.85 1.80
CA LYS A 227 15.25 23.36 1.73
C LYS A 227 16.24 22.20 1.64
N LEU A 228 17.07 22.18 0.59
CA LEU A 228 18.17 21.23 0.48
C LEU A 228 19.30 21.60 1.44
N SER A 229 19.87 20.58 2.07
CA SER A 229 21.07 20.73 2.89
C SER A 229 22.31 20.87 2.00
N ALA A 230 23.34 21.56 2.51
CA ALA A 230 24.63 21.63 1.82
C ALA A 230 25.20 20.22 1.58
N GLY A 231 25.76 19.99 0.39
CA GLY A 231 26.30 18.69 -0.01
C GLY A 231 25.26 17.69 -0.51
N LEU A 232 24.01 18.12 -0.71
CA LEU A 232 23.00 17.37 -1.46
C LEU A 232 22.69 18.08 -2.78
N GLU A 233 22.39 17.27 -3.78
CA GLU A 233 21.90 17.70 -5.09
C GLU A 233 20.51 17.13 -5.32
N SER A 234 19.80 17.72 -6.29
CA SER A 234 18.52 17.21 -6.74
C SER A 234 18.47 17.13 -8.25
N SER A 235 17.90 16.05 -8.77
CA SER A 235 17.58 15.91 -10.18
C SER A 235 16.07 15.79 -10.35
N PRO A 236 15.43 16.58 -11.23
CA PRO A 236 14.04 16.35 -11.58
C PRO A 236 13.90 15.03 -12.35
N PHE A 237 12.74 14.40 -12.21
CA PHE A 237 12.33 13.19 -12.90
C PHE A 237 10.83 13.33 -13.24
N ASP A 238 10.43 12.94 -14.44
CA ASP A 238 9.03 13.02 -14.90
C ASP A 238 8.69 11.72 -15.61
N ASP A 239 7.67 11.02 -15.14
CA ASP A 239 7.21 9.73 -15.66
C ASP A 239 5.69 9.67 -15.56
N ASP A 240 5.02 9.47 -16.70
CA ASP A 240 3.57 9.38 -16.81
C ASP A 240 2.77 10.46 -16.03
N GLY A 241 3.28 11.69 -16.02
CA GLY A 241 2.65 12.83 -15.36
C GLY A 241 2.88 12.90 -13.84
N ILE A 242 3.68 12.00 -13.29
CA ILE A 242 4.23 12.09 -11.93
C ILE A 242 5.55 12.84 -12.01
N LYS A 243 5.56 14.06 -11.47
CA LYS A 243 6.80 14.85 -11.39
C LYS A 243 7.46 14.58 -10.05
N SER A 244 8.74 14.29 -10.07
CA SER A 244 9.53 13.97 -8.89
C SER A 244 10.86 14.74 -8.86
N TYR A 245 11.42 14.90 -7.67
CA TYR A 245 12.81 15.26 -7.44
C TYR A 245 13.49 14.12 -6.70
N PHE A 246 14.59 13.62 -7.25
CA PHE A 246 15.49 12.70 -6.56
C PHE A 246 16.59 13.49 -5.89
N VAL A 247 16.77 13.27 -4.58
CA VAL A 247 17.82 13.93 -3.79
C VAL A 247 18.89 12.92 -3.41
N PHE A 248 20.13 13.28 -3.69
CA PHE A 248 21.31 12.43 -3.54
C PHE A 248 22.53 13.26 -3.09
N PRO A 249 23.58 12.64 -2.54
CA PRO A 249 24.82 13.34 -2.19
C PRO A 249 25.48 14.03 -3.39
N HIS A 250 26.07 15.21 -3.18
CA HIS A 250 26.79 15.94 -4.21
C HIS A 250 27.93 15.10 -4.81
N GLY A 251 28.01 15.06 -6.14
CA GLY A 251 29.03 14.29 -6.86
C GLY A 251 28.82 12.78 -6.83
N SER A 252 27.65 12.30 -6.39
CA SER A 252 27.22 10.90 -6.54
C SER A 252 26.28 10.73 -7.73
N GLU A 253 26.25 9.52 -8.29
CA GLU A 253 25.31 9.18 -9.36
C GLU A 253 23.86 9.13 -8.83
N PRO A 254 22.84 9.56 -9.62
CA PRO A 254 21.43 9.55 -9.22
C PRO A 254 20.86 8.17 -8.89
N VAL A 255 21.60 7.09 -9.14
CA VAL A 255 21.18 5.71 -8.85
C VAL A 255 21.02 5.43 -7.34
N GLU A 256 21.62 6.27 -6.48
CA GLU A 256 21.49 6.16 -5.02
C GLU A 256 20.44 7.11 -4.43
N VAL A 257 19.25 7.17 -5.03
CA VAL A 257 18.15 8.01 -4.54
C VAL A 257 17.88 7.72 -3.06
N LYS A 258 18.12 8.71 -2.19
CA LYS A 258 17.86 8.59 -0.75
C LYS A 258 16.53 9.19 -0.36
N PHE A 259 16.06 10.17 -1.13
CA PHE A 259 14.86 10.93 -0.82
C PHE A 259 14.16 11.36 -2.11
N VAL A 260 12.84 11.22 -2.12
CA VAL A 260 11.98 11.51 -3.26
C VAL A 260 10.95 12.54 -2.83
N ILE A 261 10.80 13.61 -3.61
CA ILE A 261 9.65 14.52 -3.53
C ILE A 261 8.83 14.31 -4.79
N SER A 262 7.54 14.04 -4.69
CA SER A 262 6.70 13.79 -5.86
C SER A 262 5.40 14.59 -5.80
N THR A 263 4.89 14.99 -6.96
CA THR A 263 3.52 15.45 -7.17
C THR A 263 2.82 14.51 -8.16
N GLY A 264 1.56 14.20 -7.88
CA GLY A 264 0.72 13.35 -8.71
C GLY A 264 -0.58 14.06 -9.04
N THR A 265 -1.07 13.87 -10.26
CA THR A 265 -2.31 14.50 -10.77
C THR A 265 -3.59 13.76 -10.37
N GLY A 266 -3.47 12.63 -9.68
CA GLY A 266 -4.61 11.96 -9.05
C GLY A 266 -4.88 12.54 -7.65
N PRO A 267 -6.14 12.49 -7.15
CA PRO A 267 -6.33 12.54 -5.72
C PRO A 267 -5.37 11.50 -5.16
N VAL A 268 -4.49 11.90 -4.24
CA VAL A 268 -3.73 10.95 -3.45
C VAL A 268 -4.77 10.26 -2.58
N THR A 269 -5.52 9.32 -3.17
CA THR A 269 -6.47 8.52 -2.44
C THR A 269 -5.63 7.79 -1.42
N GLU A 270 -6.01 7.92 -0.16
CA GLU A 270 -5.32 7.28 0.94
C GLU A 270 -5.19 5.76 0.72
N GLU A 271 -5.93 5.18 -0.24
CA GLU A 271 -5.82 3.82 -0.77
C GLU A 271 -4.42 3.48 -1.33
N THR A 272 -3.70 4.41 -1.98
CA THR A 272 -2.28 4.16 -2.36
C THR A 272 -1.36 4.09 -1.14
N ASN A 273 -1.79 4.58 0.03
CA ASN A 273 -1.09 4.38 1.29
C ASN A 273 -1.43 3.05 1.96
N GLY A 274 -2.45 2.28 1.53
CA GLY A 274 -2.78 1.00 2.15
C GLY A 274 -1.65 -0.04 2.01
N SER A 275 -1.05 -0.14 0.83
CA SER A 275 0.06 -1.07 0.54
C SER A 275 1.39 -0.65 1.19
N VAL A 276 1.58 0.66 1.33
CA VAL A 276 2.77 1.25 1.93
C VAL A 276 2.67 1.25 3.46
N ALA A 277 1.51 1.61 4.00
CA ALA A 277 1.24 1.60 5.44
C ALA A 277 1.18 0.18 6.00
N SER A 278 0.76 -0.83 5.22
CA SER A 278 0.79 -2.24 5.67
C SER A 278 2.23 -2.76 5.83
N LYS A 279 3.15 -2.36 4.93
CA LYS A 279 4.58 -2.69 5.06
C LYS A 279 5.27 -1.95 6.20
N TRP A 280 4.76 -0.79 6.63
CA TRP A 280 5.45 0.13 7.55
C TRP A 280 4.73 0.36 8.90
N SER A 281 3.69 -0.42 9.19
CA SER A 281 2.86 -0.29 10.41
C SER A 281 3.51 -0.79 11.70
N ASP A 282 4.84 -0.88 11.74
CA ASP A 282 5.56 -1.37 12.91
C ASP A 282 5.16 -0.62 14.20
N LYS A 283 5.29 -1.32 15.33
CA LYS A 283 5.01 -0.85 16.70
C LYS A 283 5.64 0.52 17.05
N TRP A 284 6.63 0.97 16.27
CA TRP A 284 7.41 2.18 16.50
C TRP A 284 7.00 3.37 15.62
N SER A 285 5.98 3.21 14.77
CA SER A 285 5.55 4.29 13.89
C SER A 285 4.93 5.45 14.69
N LYS A 286 5.36 6.67 14.36
CA LYS A 286 4.84 7.93 14.88
C LYS A 286 4.14 8.65 13.74
N ARG A 287 2.86 8.98 13.93
CA ARG A 287 2.11 9.83 12.99
C ARG A 287 1.69 11.15 13.58
N ARG A 288 1.38 12.15 12.76
CA ARG A 288 0.76 13.42 13.18
C ARG A 288 0.08 14.09 12.00
N TRP A 289 -0.92 14.92 12.28
CA TRP A 289 -1.50 15.79 11.26
C TRP A 289 -0.51 16.89 10.88
N ILE A 290 -0.46 17.19 9.58
CA ILE A 290 0.19 18.38 9.05
C ILE A 290 -0.91 19.43 8.91
N LYS A 291 -0.70 20.60 9.51
CA LYS A 291 -1.63 21.72 9.44
C LYS A 291 -0.94 22.94 8.88
N ASP A 292 -1.69 23.79 8.18
CA ASP A 292 -1.21 25.14 7.87
C ASP A 292 -1.31 26.06 9.10
N VAL A 293 -0.90 27.32 8.91
CA VAL A 293 -0.92 28.36 9.95
C VAL A 293 -2.34 28.74 10.39
N GLU A 294 -3.37 28.42 9.61
CA GLU A 294 -4.79 28.63 9.94
C GLU A 294 -5.37 27.43 10.72
N GLY A 295 -4.57 26.36 10.90
CA GLY A 295 -4.97 25.14 11.60
C GLY A 295 -5.75 24.15 10.73
N LYS A 296 -5.88 24.40 9.42
CA LYS A 296 -6.49 23.47 8.47
C LYS A 296 -5.55 22.28 8.27
N ILE A 297 -6.09 21.06 8.31
CA ILE A 297 -5.33 19.86 7.98
C ILE A 297 -5.03 19.87 6.49
N ILE A 298 -3.74 19.86 6.18
CA ILE A 298 -3.22 19.85 4.81
C ILE A 298 -2.44 18.57 4.52
N GLY A 299 -2.39 17.61 5.44
CA GLY A 299 -1.56 16.42 5.25
C GLY A 299 -1.39 15.54 6.47
N MET A 300 -0.54 14.52 6.32
CA MET A 300 -0.14 13.59 7.37
C MET A 300 1.37 13.30 7.28
N ASP A 301 2.04 13.34 8.43
CA ASP A 301 3.44 12.95 8.58
C ASP A 301 3.51 11.63 9.34
N SER A 302 4.22 10.66 8.77
CA SER A 302 4.44 9.33 9.32
C SER A 302 5.92 9.01 9.30
N ARG A 303 6.45 8.43 10.37
CA ARG A 303 7.85 7.97 10.44
C ARG A 303 8.02 6.80 11.38
N GLY A 304 9.04 6.00 11.16
CA GLY A 304 9.33 4.84 12.00
C GLY A 304 10.68 4.21 11.68
N GLN A 305 10.85 2.99 12.18
CA GLN A 305 11.96 2.11 11.86
C GLN A 305 11.36 0.74 11.51
N LEU A 306 11.78 0.18 10.37
CA LEU A 306 11.39 -1.14 9.89
C LEU A 306 12.05 -2.24 10.73
N GLU A 307 11.50 -3.46 10.71
CA GLU A 307 12.12 -4.64 11.33
C GLU A 307 13.57 -4.89 10.89
N ASN A 308 13.92 -4.55 9.64
CA ASN A 308 15.28 -4.67 9.11
C ASN A 308 16.26 -3.57 9.60
N GLY A 309 15.78 -2.65 10.46
CA GLY A 309 16.55 -1.54 11.03
C GLY A 309 16.53 -0.25 10.19
N GLU A 310 15.92 -0.23 9.00
CA GLU A 310 15.82 0.96 8.16
C GLU A 310 14.91 2.01 8.75
N TYR A 311 15.36 3.26 8.73
CA TYR A 311 14.58 4.43 9.12
C TYR A 311 13.82 4.95 7.93
N TRP A 312 12.55 5.26 8.12
CA TRP A 312 11.71 5.83 7.08
C TRP A 312 10.91 7.01 7.60
N ARG A 313 10.56 7.92 6.69
CA ARG A 313 9.59 8.98 6.92
C ARG A 313 8.88 9.32 5.62
N GLN A 314 7.60 9.60 5.73
CA GLN A 314 6.74 10.05 4.65
C GLN A 314 5.90 11.23 5.15
N ALA A 315 5.98 12.35 4.46
CA ALA A 315 5.08 13.49 4.65
C ALA A 315 4.23 13.64 3.39
N ILE A 316 2.91 13.58 3.55
CA ILE A 316 1.95 13.69 2.45
C ILE A 316 1.15 14.97 2.66
N PHE A 317 1.11 15.82 1.64
CA PHE A 317 0.35 17.05 1.61
C PHE A 317 -0.85 16.82 0.68
N LEU A 318 -2.07 16.83 1.25
CA LEU A 318 -3.33 16.54 0.57
C LEU A 318 -3.43 17.33 -0.74
N ASP A 319 -3.74 16.62 -1.83
CA ASP A 319 -3.93 17.12 -3.20
C ASP A 319 -2.72 17.80 -3.86
N ARG A 320 -1.51 17.62 -3.32
CA ARG A 320 -0.37 18.35 -3.87
C ARG A 320 0.93 17.57 -3.98
N ASP A 321 1.56 17.25 -2.85
CA ASP A 321 2.97 16.85 -2.82
C ASP A 321 3.18 15.73 -1.79
N SER A 322 4.20 14.92 -1.98
CA SER A 322 4.70 13.99 -0.97
C SER A 322 6.22 14.03 -0.90
N ALA A 323 6.76 13.72 0.27
CA ALA A 323 8.19 13.62 0.52
C ALA A 323 8.48 12.32 1.28
N TYR A 324 9.42 11.52 0.81
CA TYR A 324 9.68 10.18 1.32
C TYR A 324 11.16 9.82 1.32
N TYR A 325 11.60 9.09 2.36
CA TYR A 325 12.85 8.33 2.35
C TYR A 325 12.71 6.99 3.09
N SER A 326 13.58 6.05 2.74
CA SER A 326 13.95 4.89 3.59
C SER A 326 15.45 4.65 3.52
N VAL A 327 16.14 4.64 4.66
CA VAL A 327 17.61 4.55 4.75
C VAL A 327 18.07 3.77 5.98
N ARG A 328 19.18 3.03 5.86
CA ARG A 328 19.78 2.27 6.98
C ARG A 328 20.54 3.13 7.99
N SER A 329 21.14 4.23 7.53
CA SER A 329 21.97 5.08 8.38
C SER A 329 21.14 6.09 9.16
N HIS A 330 21.21 6.04 10.49
CA HIS A 330 20.57 7.03 11.36
C HIS A 330 21.08 8.46 11.10
N ALA A 331 22.36 8.64 10.74
CA ALA A 331 22.91 9.95 10.39
C ALA A 331 22.27 10.50 9.11
N VAL A 332 22.11 9.67 8.09
CA VAL A 332 21.41 10.05 6.84
C VAL A 332 19.94 10.34 7.14
N ALA A 333 19.26 9.50 7.94
CA ALA A 333 17.87 9.73 8.33
C ALA A 333 17.68 11.08 9.05
N ARG A 334 18.62 11.49 9.92
CA ARG A 334 18.58 12.82 10.55
C ARG A 334 18.72 13.95 9.54
N SER A 335 19.60 13.84 8.56
CA SER A 335 19.73 14.81 7.47
C SER A 335 18.44 14.90 6.65
N MET A 336 17.85 13.77 6.25
CA MET A 336 16.59 13.75 5.51
C MET A 336 15.40 14.30 6.33
N ASN A 337 15.39 14.05 7.65
CA ASN A 337 14.40 14.68 8.53
C ASN A 337 14.50 16.21 8.52
N GLN A 338 15.71 16.78 8.49
CA GLN A 338 15.90 18.23 8.42
C GLN A 338 15.34 18.82 7.13
N ILE A 339 15.47 18.10 6.00
CA ILE A 339 14.88 18.51 4.72
C ILE A 339 13.35 18.52 4.84
N ILE A 340 12.73 17.43 5.31
CA ILE A 340 11.27 17.35 5.50
C ILE A 340 10.79 18.42 6.48
N ASP A 341 11.45 18.59 7.62
CA ASP A 341 11.09 19.58 8.65
C ASP A 341 11.24 21.04 8.16
N SER A 342 11.99 21.28 7.10
CA SER A 342 12.17 22.61 6.50
C SER A 342 11.04 23.06 5.56
N VAL A 343 10.05 22.19 5.34
CA VAL A 343 8.98 22.43 4.38
C VAL A 343 8.23 23.73 4.66
N CYS A 344 7.83 24.41 3.60
CA CYS A 344 6.86 25.50 3.64
C CYS A 344 5.86 25.34 2.49
N ILE A 345 4.67 25.91 2.64
CA ILE A 345 3.65 25.88 1.59
C ILE A 345 3.83 27.11 0.69
N ALA A 346 4.03 26.85 -0.60
CA ALA A 346 4.05 27.89 -1.62
C ALA A 346 2.71 28.64 -1.59
N LYS A 347 2.76 29.98 -1.64
CA LYS A 347 1.55 30.76 -1.84
C LYS A 347 1.01 30.47 -3.24
N PRO A 348 -0.32 30.27 -3.39
CA PRO A 348 -0.94 30.07 -4.69
C PRO A 348 -0.68 31.23 -5.65
#